data_AF-A0A936VU31-F1
#
_entry.id   AF-A0A936VU31-F1
#
_cell.length_a   1.000
_cell.length_b   1.000
_cell.length_c   1.000
_cell.angle_alpha   90.00
_cell.angle_beta   90.00
_cell.angle_gamma   90.00
#
_symmetry.space_group_name_H-M   'P 1'
#
loop_
_entity.id
_entity.type
_entity.pdbx_description
1 polymer ?
#
loop_
_entity_poly.entity_id
_entity_poly.type
_entity_poly.pdbx_seq_one_letter_code
_entity_poly.pdbx_strand_id
1 'polypeptide(L)' 'MKKIFISLFVVACALSYSCKNEGSKHKIEKQDMNGPEYTSKYICPMHCKGSGSENPGVCPVCQMDYELRE' A
#
# COMPACT_ATOMS: atom_id res chain seq x y z
N MET A 1 -35.79 32.48 24.48
CA MET A 1 -34.77 32.88 23.48
C MET A 1 -33.34 32.45 23.87
N LYS A 2 -33.16 31.22 24.37
CA LYS A 2 -31.85 30.66 24.80
C LYS A 2 -31.50 29.35 24.08
N LYS A 3 -32.46 28.78 23.33
CA LYS A 3 -32.33 27.49 22.63
C LYS A 3 -31.93 27.62 21.14
N ILE A 4 -31.89 28.85 20.63
CA ILE A 4 -31.47 29.14 19.24
C ILE A 4 -29.94 29.10 19.10
N PHE A 5 -29.19 29.42 20.16
CA PHE A 5 -27.73 29.41 20.12
C PHE A 5 -27.09 28.01 20.20
N ILE A 6 -27.83 26.99 20.61
CA ILE A 6 -27.31 25.62 20.75
C ILE A 6 -27.34 24.87 19.41
N SER A 7 -28.16 25.32 18.45
CA SER A 7 -28.32 24.67 17.16
C SER A 7 -27.17 24.93 16.18
N LEU A 8 -26.31 25.93 16.41
CA LEU A 8 -25.26 26.33 15.45
C LEU A 8 -23.89 25.70 15.74
N PHE A 9 -23.71 25.00 16.86
CA PHE A 9 -22.42 24.41 17.22
C PHE A 9 -22.25 22.93 16.82
N VAL A 10 -23.35 22.24 16.47
CA VAL A 10 -23.33 20.81 16.13
C VAL A 10 -22.89 20.55 14.68
N VAL A 11 -23.01 21.54 13.78
CA VAL A 11 -22.66 21.38 12.36
C VAL A 11 -21.15 21.53 12.10
N ALA A 12 -20.36 22.06 13.04
CA ALA A 12 -18.92 22.24 12.86
C ALA A 12 -18.06 21.01 13.21
N CYS A 13 -18.59 20.02 13.94
CA CYS A 13 -17.82 18.84 14.36
C CYS A 13 -17.88 17.65 13.37
N ALA A 14 -18.73 17.72 12.33
CA ALA A 14 -18.89 16.61 11.38
C ALA A 14 -17.81 16.56 10.29
N LEU A 15 -17.03 17.63 10.10
CA LEU A 15 -15.99 17.68 9.05
C LEU A 15 -14.61 17.21 9.53
N SER A 16 -14.45 16.90 10.82
CA SER A 16 -13.17 16.47 11.41
C SER A 16 -12.97 14.96 11.42
N TYR A 17 -13.94 14.16 10.96
CA TYR A 17 -13.78 12.72 10.72
C TYR A 17 -13.06 12.41 9.40
N SER A 18 -12.35 13.40 8.81
CA SER A 18 -11.54 13.12 7.64
C SER A 18 -10.30 12.36 8.08
N CYS A 19 -10.29 11.08 7.70
CA CYS A 19 -9.33 10.05 8.03
C CYS A 19 -7.89 10.60 8.12
N LYS A 20 -7.24 10.25 9.23
CA LYS A 20 -5.79 10.14 9.31
C LYS A 20 -5.35 9.08 8.28
N ASN A 21 -5.20 9.49 7.03
CA ASN A 21 -4.61 8.66 6.00
C ASN A 21 -3.10 8.75 6.22
N GLU A 22 -2.58 7.86 7.07
CA GLU A 22 -1.17 7.50 7.06
C GLU A 22 -0.91 6.79 5.72
N GLY A 23 -0.81 7.59 4.65
CA GLY A 23 -0.26 7.17 3.38
C GLY A 23 1.16 6.70 3.68
N SER A 24 1.32 5.38 3.74
CA SER A 24 2.61 4.71 3.79
C SER A 24 3.55 5.41 2.83
N LYS A 25 4.76 5.70 3.32
CA LYS A 25 5.87 6.20 2.51
C LYS A 25 6.20 5.18 1.43
N HIS A 26 5.49 5.20 0.31
CA HIS A 26 5.99 4.63 -0.93
C HIS A 26 6.95 5.68 -1.47
N LYS A 27 8.22 5.59 -1.06
CA LYS A 27 9.30 6.25 -1.82
C LYS A 27 9.14 5.74 -3.25
N ILE A 28 8.68 6.61 -4.14
CA ILE A 28 8.93 6.47 -5.57
C ILE A 28 10.44 6.71 -5.74
N GLU A 29 11.27 5.76 -5.29
CA GLU A 29 12.55 5.54 -5.94
C GLU A 29 12.18 5.15 -7.37
N LYS A 30 12.82 5.80 -8.34
CA LYS A 30 12.66 5.51 -9.76
C LYS A 30 12.67 3.99 -9.92
N GLN A 31 11.55 3.43 -10.37
CA GLN A 31 11.37 1.99 -10.50
C GLN A 31 12.35 1.51 -11.57
N ASP A 32 13.55 1.16 -11.13
CA ASP A 32 14.45 0.39 -11.96
C ASP A 32 13.77 -0.97 -12.12
N MET A 33 13.40 -1.29 -13.36
CA MET A 33 12.75 -2.55 -13.70
C MET A 33 13.80 -3.66 -13.86
N ASN A 34 15.00 -3.46 -13.33
CA ASN A 34 16.13 -4.37 -13.51
C ASN A 34 16.34 -5.27 -12.28
N GLY A 35 15.74 -4.92 -11.14
CA GLY A 35 15.73 -5.77 -9.95
C GLY A 35 15.08 -7.15 -10.18
N PRO A 36 15.43 -8.16 -9.35
CA PRO A 36 14.90 -9.52 -9.46
C PRO A 36 13.37 -9.57 -9.38
N GLU A 37 12.75 -8.59 -8.71
CA GLU A 37 11.29 -8.45 -8.60
C GLU A 37 10.61 -8.20 -9.94
N TYR A 38 11.39 -7.83 -10.95
CA TYR A 38 10.95 -7.64 -12.33
C TYR A 38 11.78 -8.39 -13.34
N THR A 39 12.83 -9.14 -12.98
CA THR A 39 13.67 -9.87 -13.96
C THR A 39 13.85 -11.38 -13.71
N SER A 40 13.54 -11.90 -12.52
CA SER A 40 13.64 -13.35 -12.22
C SER A 40 12.64 -14.22 -13.00
N LYS A 41 12.96 -15.50 -13.17
CA LYS A 41 12.08 -16.50 -13.80
C LYS A 41 10.74 -16.66 -13.06
N TYR A 42 10.79 -16.63 -11.73
CA TYR A 42 9.63 -16.64 -10.86
C TYR A 42 9.53 -15.29 -10.12
N ILE A 43 8.41 -14.59 -10.26
CA ILE A 43 8.18 -13.24 -9.74
C ILE A 43 7.19 -13.26 -8.58
N CYS A 44 7.43 -12.42 -7.56
CA CYS A 44 6.45 -12.24 -6.49
C CYS A 44 5.29 -11.38 -7.02
N PRO A 45 4.02 -11.79 -6.89
CA PRO A 45 2.88 -11.02 -7.41
C PRO A 45 2.74 -9.62 -6.77
N MET A 46 3.40 -9.37 -5.65
CA MET A 46 3.48 -8.05 -5.01
C MET A 46 4.68 -7.21 -5.41
N HIS A 47 5.60 -7.77 -6.19
CA HIS A 47 6.88 -7.15 -6.53
C HIS A 47 7.61 -6.59 -5.31
N CYS A 48 7.68 -7.38 -4.22
CA CYS A 48 8.44 -6.98 -3.04
C CYS A 48 9.89 -6.68 -3.43
N LYS A 49 10.50 -5.62 -2.91
CA LYS A 49 11.87 -5.22 -3.28
C LYS A 49 12.87 -6.36 -3.06
N GLY A 50 13.66 -6.69 -4.08
CA GLY A 50 14.62 -7.79 -4.04
C GLY A 50 13.99 -9.19 -4.03
N SER A 51 12.69 -9.32 -4.29
CA SER A 51 12.02 -10.62 -4.42
C SER A 51 12.21 -11.19 -5.81
N GLY A 52 12.26 -12.51 -5.96
CA GLY A 52 12.42 -13.16 -7.26
C GLY A 52 13.18 -14.45 -7.06
N SER A 53 12.91 -15.45 -7.88
CA SER A 53 13.52 -16.77 -7.73
C SER A 53 13.74 -17.44 -9.08
N GLU A 54 14.77 -18.28 -9.15
CA GLU A 54 15.00 -19.16 -10.29
C GLU A 54 14.16 -20.46 -10.20
N ASN A 55 13.60 -20.73 -9.01
CA ASN A 55 12.80 -21.90 -8.70
C ASN A 55 11.40 -21.51 -8.20
N PRO A 56 10.38 -22.37 -8.38
CA PRO A 56 9.07 -22.15 -7.76
C PRO A 56 9.19 -22.18 -6.23
N GLY A 57 8.25 -21.52 -5.55
CA GLY A 57 8.21 -21.48 -4.09
C GLY A 57 7.40 -20.28 -3.58
N VAL A 58 7.61 -19.95 -2.30
CA VAL A 58 6.90 -18.88 -1.60
C VAL A 58 7.83 -17.69 -1.37
N CYS A 59 7.37 -16.48 -1.65
CA CYS A 59 8.10 -15.25 -1.34
C CYS A 59 8.27 -15.09 0.19
N PRO A 60 9.51 -14.98 0.72
CA PRO A 60 9.73 -14.89 2.16
C PRO A 60 9.25 -13.56 2.77
N VAL A 61 9.00 -12.55 1.94
CA VAL A 61 8.57 -11.22 2.38
C VAL A 61 7.06 -11.21 2.62
N CYS A 62 6.27 -11.64 1.65
CA CYS A 62 4.80 -11.57 1.70
C CYS A 62 4.10 -12.92 1.87
N GLN A 63 4.85 -14.02 1.88
CA GLN A 63 4.35 -15.40 2.04
C GLN A 63 3.32 -15.84 0.98
N MET A 64 3.32 -15.20 -0.18
CA MET A 64 2.58 -15.66 -1.36
C MET A 64 3.46 -16.44 -2.31
N ASP A 65 2.85 -17.33 -3.08
CA ASP A 65 3.55 -18.11 -4.10
C ASP A 65 4.14 -17.21 -5.19
N TYR A 66 5.31 -17.59 -5.69
CA TYR A 66 5.89 -16.98 -6.86
C TYR A 66 5.17 -17.43 -8.14
N GLU A 67 5.01 -16.51 -9.08
CA GLU A 67 4.40 -16.74 -10.39
C GLU A 67 5.48 -16.88 -11.46
N LEU A 68 5.32 -17.84 -12.39
CA LEU A 68 6.23 -17.98 -13.52
C LEU A 68 6.06 -16.79 -14.47
N ARG A 69 7.17 -16.15 -14.83
CA ARG A 69 7.22 -15.16 -15.90
C ARG A 69 7.27 -15.88 -17.25
N GLU A 70 6.18 -15.84 -17.99
CA GLU A 70 6.12 -16.25 -19.41
C GLU A 70 6.73 -15.20 -20.34
#